data_AF-A0A2R6QAR8-F1
#
_entry.id   AF-A0A2R6QAR8-F1
#
_cell.length_a   1.000
_cell.length_b   1.000
_cell.length_c   1.000
_cell.angle_alpha   90.00
_cell.angle_beta   90.00
_cell.angle_gamma   90.00
#
_symmetry.space_group_name_H-M   'P 1'
#
loop_
_entity.id
_entity.type
_entity.pdbx_description
1 polymer ?
#
loop_
_entity_poly.entity_id
_entity_poly.type
_entity_poly.pdbx_seq_one_letter_code
_entity_poly.pdbx_strand_id
1 'polypeptide(L)'
;EKEAKKEAFRKYLESSGVLDALTKGLVALYEQNDKPSSAIEFVQQKLRGSTVSEYEKLQAELSDLQIRYDELFMAHQDKCRELEELKKSHTAGTSRETIDDESPKDDEASIQTNFT
;
A
#
# COMPACT_ATOMS: atom_id res chain seq x y z
N GLU A 1 -26.43 -6.63 -35.89
CA GLU A 1 -25.45 -7.36 -35.05
C GLU A 1 -23.99 -7.10 -35.43
N LYS A 2 -23.55 -7.33 -36.69
CA LYS A 2 -22.16 -7.07 -37.14
C LYS A 2 -21.67 -5.65 -36.87
N GLU A 3 -22.46 -4.64 -37.20
CA GLU A 3 -22.06 -3.23 -36.99
C GLU A 3 -22.01 -2.84 -35.51
N ALA A 4 -22.92 -3.37 -34.69
CA ALA A 4 -22.87 -3.17 -33.23
C ALA A 4 -21.60 -3.78 -32.60
N LYS A 5 -21.17 -4.96 -33.09
CA LYS A 5 -19.91 -5.60 -32.66
C LYS A 5 -18.68 -4.78 -33.04
N LYS A 6 -18.65 -4.23 -34.26
CA LYS A 6 -17.56 -3.33 -34.71
C LYS A 6 -17.49 -2.07 -33.86
N GLU A 7 -18.63 -1.45 -33.59
CA GLU A 7 -18.72 -0.23 -32.80
C GLU A 7 -18.27 -0.47 -31.35
N ALA A 8 -18.69 -1.58 -30.73
CA ALA A 8 -18.23 -1.97 -29.41
C ALA A 8 -16.72 -2.17 -29.34
N PHE A 9 -16.13 -2.80 -30.37
CA PHE A 9 -14.68 -2.98 -30.44
C PHE A 9 -13.93 -1.66 -30.61
N ARG A 10 -14.45 -0.74 -31.45
CA ARG A 10 -13.87 0.60 -31.59
C ARG A 10 -13.87 1.35 -30.25
N LYS A 11 -15.02 1.39 -29.56
CA LYS A 11 -15.14 2.01 -28.24
C LYS A 11 -14.20 1.38 -27.22
N TYR A 12 -14.02 0.06 -27.25
CA TYR A 12 -13.06 -0.61 -26.39
C TYR A 12 -11.62 -0.16 -26.63
N LEU A 13 -11.19 -0.05 -27.90
CA LEU A 13 -9.85 0.43 -28.23
C LEU A 13 -9.63 1.89 -27.85
N GLU A 14 -10.67 2.71 -27.94
CA GLU A 14 -10.67 4.10 -27.48
C GLU A 14 -10.59 4.17 -25.95
N SER A 15 -11.48 3.48 -25.22
CA SER A 15 -11.56 3.54 -23.76
C SER A 15 -10.37 2.90 -23.05
N SER A 16 -9.73 1.90 -23.67
CA SER A 16 -8.51 1.26 -23.14
C SER A 16 -7.23 2.03 -23.48
N GLY A 17 -7.32 3.12 -24.27
CA GLY A 17 -6.16 3.93 -24.66
C GLY A 17 -5.26 3.28 -25.72
N VAL A 18 -5.63 2.14 -26.29
CA VAL A 18 -4.83 1.46 -27.34
C VAL A 18 -4.65 2.36 -28.56
N LEU A 19 -5.70 3.07 -28.98
CA LEU A 19 -5.58 4.00 -30.12
C LEU A 19 -4.62 5.15 -29.84
N ASP A 20 -4.67 5.72 -28.63
CA ASP A 20 -3.77 6.80 -28.23
C ASP A 20 -2.31 6.33 -28.17
N ALA A 21 -2.05 5.15 -27.61
CA ALA A 21 -0.72 4.54 -27.58
C ALA A 21 -0.16 4.29 -28.99
N LEU A 22 -0.97 3.72 -29.89
CA LEU A 22 -0.59 3.51 -31.29
C LEU A 22 -0.31 4.83 -32.00
N THR A 23 -1.17 5.83 -31.84
CA THR A 23 -0.98 7.17 -32.42
C THR A 23 0.32 7.79 -31.94
N LYS A 24 0.60 7.77 -30.62
CA LYS A 24 1.85 8.30 -30.06
C LYS A 24 3.09 7.56 -30.58
N GLY A 25 3.00 6.24 -30.73
CA GLY A 25 4.08 5.42 -31.32
C GLY A 25 4.38 5.82 -32.77
N LEU A 26 3.33 6.05 -33.57
CA LEU A 26 3.46 6.48 -34.96
C LEU A 26 3.94 7.93 -35.10
N VAL A 27 3.44 8.84 -34.25
CA VAL A 27 3.91 10.24 -34.20
C VAL A 27 5.40 10.29 -33.84
N ALA A 28 5.82 9.53 -32.82
CA ALA A 28 7.23 9.46 -32.46
C ALA A 28 8.12 8.93 -33.60
N LEU A 29 7.63 7.95 -34.38
CA LEU A 29 8.33 7.45 -35.57
C LEU A 29 8.36 8.49 -36.70
N TYR A 30 7.30 9.28 -36.83
CA TYR A 30 7.23 10.35 -37.82
C TYR A 30 8.24 11.46 -37.51
N GLU A 31 8.36 11.86 -36.24
CA GLU A 31 9.24 12.92 -35.73
C GLU A 31 10.73 12.56 -35.71
N GLN A 32 11.10 11.28 -35.90
CA GLN A 32 12.51 10.88 -36.01
C GLN A 32 13.16 11.53 -37.24
N ASN A 33 14.17 12.38 -36.99
CA ASN A 33 14.97 13.02 -38.03
C ASN A 33 15.73 11.99 -38.88
N ASP A 34 16.33 10.98 -38.23
CA ASP A 34 16.91 9.81 -38.89
C ASP A 34 15.97 8.61 -38.73
N LYS A 35 15.48 8.07 -39.84
CA LYS A 35 14.57 6.92 -39.78
C LYS A 35 15.30 5.71 -39.20
N PRO A 36 14.72 5.04 -38.19
CA PRO A 36 15.33 3.82 -37.65
C PRO A 36 15.41 2.76 -38.74
N SER A 37 16.46 1.95 -38.69
CA SER A 37 16.67 0.83 -39.62
C SER A 37 15.49 -0.17 -39.62
N SER A 38 14.82 -0.31 -38.47
CA SER A 38 13.58 -1.06 -38.31
C SER A 38 12.49 -0.21 -37.67
N ALA A 39 11.51 0.21 -38.48
CA ALA A 39 10.34 0.93 -37.99
C ALA A 39 9.49 0.09 -37.02
N ILE A 40 9.43 -1.22 -37.25
CA ILE A 40 8.64 -2.16 -36.42
C ILE A 40 9.23 -2.23 -35.01
N GLU A 41 10.55 -2.40 -34.88
CA GLU A 41 11.21 -2.49 -33.57
C GLU A 41 11.05 -1.18 -32.78
N PHE A 42 11.20 -0.03 -33.45
CA PHE A 42 11.01 1.28 -32.83
C PHE A 42 9.60 1.44 -32.24
N VAL A 43 8.56 1.14 -33.02
CA VAL A 43 7.17 1.25 -32.55
C VAL A 43 6.90 0.27 -31.43
N GLN A 44 7.39 -0.98 -31.51
CA GLN A 44 7.26 -1.96 -30.43
C GLN A 44 7.90 -1.47 -29.13
N GLN A 45 9.10 -0.89 -29.22
CA GLN A 45 9.78 -0.33 -28.05
C GLN A 45 9.00 0.85 -27.47
N LYS A 46 8.44 1.72 -28.32
CA LYS A 46 7.66 2.88 -27.87
C LYS A 46 6.35 2.47 -27.19
N LEU A 47 5.69 1.42 -27.68
CA LEU A 47 4.48 0.85 -27.08
C LEU A 47 4.76 0.12 -25.77
N ARG A 48 5.92 -0.52 -25.64
CA ARG A 48 6.42 -1.08 -24.36
C ARG A 48 6.79 0.00 -23.34
N GLY A 49 6.99 1.26 -23.78
CA GLY A 49 7.47 2.35 -22.95
C GLY A 49 6.44 2.94 -21.98
N SER A 50 5.14 2.88 -22.29
CA SER A 50 4.09 3.37 -21.37
C SER A 50 4.12 2.61 -20.03
N THR A 51 4.48 1.32 -20.06
CA THR A 51 4.62 0.51 -18.85
C THR A 51 5.92 0.75 -18.09
N VAL A 52 6.99 1.26 -18.73
CA VAL A 52 8.29 1.43 -18.08
C VAL A 52 8.24 2.60 -17.09
N SER A 53 7.68 3.74 -17.47
CA SER A 53 7.58 4.90 -16.56
C SER A 53 6.64 4.64 -15.39
N GLU A 54 5.53 3.93 -15.61
CA GLU A 54 4.63 3.52 -14.52
C GLU A 54 5.31 2.49 -13.60
N TYR A 55 6.06 1.54 -14.16
CA TYR A 55 6.83 0.58 -13.39
C TYR A 55 7.91 1.24 -12.52
N GLU A 56 8.66 2.20 -13.07
CA GLU A 56 9.66 2.97 -12.34
C GLU A 56 9.04 3.78 -11.19
N LYS A 57 7.89 4.42 -11.42
CA LYS A 57 7.14 5.10 -10.36
C LYS A 57 6.68 4.13 -9.28
N LEU A 58 6.09 3.00 -9.68
CA LEU A 58 5.61 1.98 -8.76
C LEU A 58 6.76 1.40 -7.93
N GLN A 59 7.93 1.20 -8.53
CA GLN A 59 9.13 0.75 -7.84
C GLN A 59 9.63 1.79 -6.82
N ALA A 60 9.58 3.08 -7.16
CA ALA A 60 9.93 4.15 -6.24
C ALA A 60 8.96 4.21 -5.05
N GLU A 61 7.65 4.08 -5.29
CA GLU A 61 6.62 4.03 -4.23
C GLU A 61 6.82 2.82 -3.30
N LEU A 62 7.12 1.64 -3.86
CA LEU A 62 7.45 0.44 -3.07
C LEU A 62 8.66 0.67 -2.17
N SER A 63 9.72 1.30 -2.69
CA SER A 63 10.92 1.61 -1.92
C SER A 63 10.64 2.61 -0.81
N ASP A 64 9.90 3.69 -1.08
CA ASP A 64 9.52 4.69 -0.07
C ASP A 64 8.66 4.07 1.03
N LEU A 65 7.69 3.22 0.65
CA LEU A 65 6.85 2.52 1.62
C LEU A 65 7.65 1.57 2.52
N GLN A 66 8.62 0.86 1.95
CA GLN A 66 9.49 -0.04 2.70
C GLN A 66 10.35 0.73 3.72
N ILE A 67 10.92 1.86 3.33
CA ILE A 67 11.68 2.74 4.24
C ILE A 67 10.80 3.20 5.40
N ARG A 68 9.60 3.70 5.12
CA ARG A 68 8.68 4.15 6.18
C ARG A 68 8.24 3.02 7.09
N TYR A 69 8.04 1.82 6.55
CA TYR A 69 7.71 0.65 7.34
C TYR A 69 8.84 0.31 8.31
N ASP A 70 10.08 0.28 7.83
CA ASP A 70 11.24 -0.03 8.66
C ASP A 70 11.46 1.05 9.75
N GLU A 71 11.34 2.33 9.40
CA GLU A 71 11.41 3.45 10.35
C GLU A 71 10.34 3.33 11.45
N LEU A 72 9.09 3.09 11.05
CA LEU A 72 7.98 2.93 11.98
C LEU A 72 8.16 1.70 12.86
N PHE A 73 8.65 0.60 12.29
CA PHE A 73 8.93 -0.64 13.01
C PHE A 73 10.02 -0.44 14.07
N MET A 74 11.11 0.25 13.73
CA MET A 74 12.15 0.62 14.69
C MET A 74 11.61 1.53 15.79
N ALA A 75 10.89 2.58 15.44
CA ALA A 75 10.29 3.50 16.42
C ALA A 75 9.33 2.77 17.38
N HIS A 76 8.52 1.84 16.85
CA HIS A 76 7.65 1.00 17.66
C HIS A 76 8.46 0.10 18.61
N GLN A 77 9.50 -0.55 18.11
CA GLN A 77 10.37 -1.41 18.93
C GLN A 77 11.03 -0.62 20.08
N ASP A 78 11.52 0.58 19.81
CA ASP A 78 12.12 1.44 20.84
C ASP A 78 11.08 1.90 21.87
N LYS A 79 9.88 2.30 21.41
CA LYS A 79 8.76 2.67 22.30
C LYS A 79 8.38 1.52 23.23
N CYS A 80 8.29 0.30 22.71
CA CYS A 80 7.99 -0.89 23.51
C CYS A 80 9.08 -1.15 24.56
N ARG A 81 10.35 -0.99 24.19
CA ARG A 81 11.48 -1.13 25.11
C ARG A 81 11.41 -0.09 26.24
N GLU A 82 11.19 1.18 25.91
CA GLU A 82 11.03 2.25 26.91
C GLU A 82 9.89 1.98 27.88
N LEU A 83 8.74 1.52 27.38
CA LEU A 83 7.58 1.16 28.20
C LEU A 83 7.88 0.01 29.15
N GLU A 84 8.61 -1.01 28.71
CA GLU A 84 9.03 -2.11 29.60
C GLU A 84 9.96 -1.61 30.72
N GLU A 85 10.94 -0.77 30.41
CA GLU A 85 11.86 -0.22 31.42
C GLU A 85 11.14 0.70 32.41
N LEU A 86 10.19 1.51 31.94
CA LEU A 86 9.36 2.34 32.81
C LEU A 86 8.43 1.49 33.70
N LYS A 87 7.89 0.39 33.17
CA LYS A 87 7.08 -0.56 33.94
C LYS A 87 7.92 -1.25 35.03
N LYS A 88 9.14 -1.71 34.72
CA LYS A 88 10.06 -2.34 35.68
C LYS A 88 10.41 -1.39 36.83
N SER A 89 10.74 -0.13 36.51
CA SER A 89 11.06 0.89 37.51
C SER A 89 9.84 1.30 38.36
N HIS A 90 8.63 1.33 37.79
CA HIS A 90 7.40 1.60 38.53
C HIS A 90 7.03 0.45 39.51
N THR A 91 7.22 -0.82 39.10
CA THR A 91 7.00 -1.97 39.99
C THR A 91 8.04 -2.08 41.12
N ALA A 92 9.23 -1.51 40.96
CA ALA A 92 10.25 -1.47 42.01
C ALA A 92 10.06 -0.31 43.00
N GLY A 93 9.40 0.78 42.59
CA GLY A 93 9.13 1.95 43.43
C GLY A 93 7.85 1.86 44.28
N THR A 94 6.89 1.02 43.91
CA THR A 94 5.56 0.98 44.57
C THR A 94 5.43 0.04 45.78
N SER A 95 6.54 -0.48 46.31
CA SER A 95 6.53 -1.44 47.44
C SER A 95 6.80 -0.81 48.82
N ARG A 96 6.58 0.50 49.01
CA ARG A 96 6.80 1.12 50.32
C ARG A 96 5.83 2.26 50.63
N GLU A 97 4.57 1.94 50.93
CA GLU A 97 3.88 2.47 52.12
C GLU A 97 2.55 1.72 52.37
N THR A 98 2.36 1.41 53.64
CA THR A 98 1.31 0.62 54.31
C THR A 98 0.00 1.37 54.48
N ILE A 99 -1.09 0.63 54.73
CA ILE A 99 -2.25 0.85 55.66
C ILE A 99 -3.39 -0.03 55.09
N ASP A 100 -3.49 -1.31 55.47
CA ASP A 100 -4.19 -1.83 56.66
C ASP A 100 -5.67 -1.41 56.72
N ASP A 101 -6.58 -2.30 56.31
CA ASP A 101 -7.89 -2.48 56.95
C ASP A 101 -8.50 -3.84 56.56
N GLU A 102 -8.35 -4.78 57.50
CA GLU A 102 -9.33 -5.75 57.98
C GLU A 102 -10.41 -6.31 57.02
N SER A 103 -10.36 -7.63 56.76
CA SER A 103 -11.52 -8.40 56.31
C SER A 103 -12.52 -8.60 57.47
N PRO A 104 -13.83 -8.72 57.20
CA PRO A 104 -14.37 -10.07 57.14
C PRO A 104 -15.42 -10.33 56.04
N LYS A 105 -15.70 -11.62 55.91
CA LYS A 105 -16.45 -12.35 54.87
C LYS A 105 -17.97 -12.13 54.92
N ASP A 106 -18.64 -12.84 54.00
CA ASP A 106 -20.06 -13.24 53.95
C ASP A 106 -20.95 -12.27 53.15
N ASP A 107 -21.87 -12.64 52.25
CA ASP A 107 -22.36 -13.92 51.74
C ASP A 107 -23.06 -13.67 50.38
N GLU A 108 -23.03 -14.69 49.53
CA GLU A 108 -24.04 -15.10 48.55
C GLU A 108 -25.17 -14.13 48.13
N ALA A 109 -25.23 -13.76 46.83
CA ALA A 109 -26.50 -13.62 46.11
C ALA A 109 -26.31 -13.78 44.59
N SER A 110 -26.80 -14.90 44.08
CA SER A 110 -27.05 -15.18 42.67
C SER A 110 -27.86 -14.08 41.98
N ILE A 111 -27.45 -13.64 40.78
CA ILE A 111 -28.41 -13.38 39.69
C ILE A 111 -27.82 -13.86 38.36
N GLN A 112 -28.22 -15.08 37.99
CA GLN A 112 -28.32 -15.51 36.61
C GLN A 112 -29.56 -14.85 36.00
N THR A 113 -29.44 -13.97 35.01
CA THR A 113 -30.52 -13.75 34.03
C THR A 113 -29.96 -13.29 32.69
N ASN A 114 -30.12 -14.16 31.71
CA ASN A 114 -29.94 -13.91 30.27
C ASN A 114 -30.93 -12.85 29.77
N PHE A 115 -30.58 -12.07 28.74
CA PHE A 115 -31.54 -11.74 27.68
C PHE A 115 -30.87 -11.25 26.38
N THR A 116 -31.33 -11.88 25.29
CA THR A 116 -31.35 -11.60 23.83
C THR A 116 -30.23 -10.84 23.14
#